data_AF-A0A9L0ICB7-F1
#
_entry.id   AF-A0A9L0ICB7-F1
#
_cell.length_a   1.000
_cell.length_b   1.000
_cell.length_c   1.000
_cell.angle_alpha   90.00
_cell.angle_beta   90.00
_cell.angle_gamma   90.00
#
_symmetry.space_group_name_H-M   'P 1'
#
loop_
_entity.id
_entity.type
_entity.pdbx_description
1 polymer ?
#
loop_
_entity_poly.entity_id
_entity_poly.type
_entity_poly.pdbx_seq_one_letter_code
_entity_poly.pdbx_strand_id
1 'polypeptide(L)' 'MGSSSTFLCILFLCGALDLTTSPAQGRLHCYTCSFAKPCYAVPTECQDDEACGISTGTSEQSEIIER' A
#
# COMPACT_ATOMS: atom_id res chain seq x y z
N MET A 1 8.77 26.76 -36.71
CA MET A 1 7.66 25.92 -36.20
C MET A 1 8.18 24.50 -35.96
N GLY A 2 8.95 24.27 -34.89
CA GLY A 2 9.55 22.94 -34.65
C GLY A 2 9.99 22.71 -33.22
N SER A 3 10.50 23.75 -32.56
CA SER A 3 10.91 23.70 -31.14
C SER A 3 9.75 23.39 -30.19
N SER A 4 8.57 23.98 -30.40
CA SER A 4 7.42 23.75 -29.51
C SER A 4 6.94 22.29 -29.54
N SER A 5 6.97 21.63 -30.70
CA SER A 5 6.57 20.24 -30.82
C SER A 5 7.54 19.28 -30.13
N THR A 6 8.84 19.52 -30.26
CA THR A 6 9.86 18.67 -29.61
C THR A 6 9.83 18.83 -28.09
N PHE A 7 9.65 20.05 -27.59
CA PHE A 7 9.49 20.31 -26.16
C PHE A 7 8.27 19.59 -25.57
N LEU A 8 7.12 19.63 -26.26
CA LEU A 8 5.92 18.93 -25.81
C LEU A 8 6.11 17.41 -25.78
N CYS A 9 6.78 16.82 -26.78
CA CYS A 9 7.10 15.39 -26.79
C CYS A 9 8.00 14.99 -25.60
N ILE A 10 9.02 15.79 -25.28
CA ILE A 10 9.93 15.50 -24.16
C ILE A 10 9.17 15.57 -22.83
N LEU A 11 8.34 16.59 -22.63
CA LEU A 11 7.52 16.73 -21.42
C LEU A 11 6.53 15.57 -21.27
N PHE A 12 5.91 15.14 -22.37
CA PHE A 12 4.96 14.03 -22.37
C PHE A 12 5.63 12.69 -22.06
N LEU A 13 6.83 12.46 -22.61
CA LEU A 13 7.61 11.26 -22.35
C LEU A 13 8.16 11.24 -20.91
N CYS A 14 8.70 12.36 -20.41
CA CYS A 14 9.15 12.45 -19.02
C CYS A 14 8.01 12.24 -18.02
N GLY A 15 6.85 12.88 -18.24
CA GLY A 15 5.68 12.67 -17.40
C GLY A 15 5.18 11.23 -17.40
N ALA A 16 5.25 10.54 -18.54
CA ALA A 16 4.93 9.11 -18.61
C ALA A 16 5.96 8.24 -17.88
N LEU A 17 7.26 8.55 -17.97
CA LEU A 17 8.30 7.81 -17.24
C LEU A 17 8.17 7.98 -15.71
N ASP A 18 7.88 9.20 -15.23
CA ASP A 18 7.62 9.49 -13.81
C ASP A 18 6.34 8.80 -13.30
N LEU A 19 5.35 8.54 -14.17
CA LEU A 19 4.17 7.73 -13.81
C LEU A 19 4.44 6.22 -13.80
N THR A 20 5.38 5.73 -14.62
CA THR A 20 5.71 4.29 -14.70
C THR A 20 6.72 3.84 -13.66
N THR A 21 7.48 4.75 -13.06
CA THR A 21 8.24 4.46 -11.85
C THR A 21 7.30 4.58 -10.66
N SER A 22 6.37 3.63 -10.53
CA SER A 22 5.84 3.30 -9.21
C SER A 22 7.08 3.15 -8.33
N PRO A 23 7.22 3.94 -7.25
CA PRO A 23 8.42 3.88 -6.45
C PRO A 23 8.62 2.41 -6.12
N ALA A 24 9.86 1.94 -6.23
CA ALA A 24 10.30 0.75 -5.51
C ALA A 24 10.19 1.09 -4.01
N GLN A 25 8.96 1.28 -3.55
CA GLN A 25 8.54 1.59 -2.21
C GLN A 25 8.74 0.25 -1.54
N GLY A 26 9.82 0.13 -0.76
CA GLY A 26 10.27 -1.15 -0.24
C GLY A 26 9.09 -1.99 0.21
N ARG A 27 9.08 -3.26 -0.23
CA ARG A 27 7.99 -4.22 -0.02
C ARG A 27 7.41 -4.01 1.37
N LEU A 28 6.15 -3.60 1.44
CA LEU A 28 5.51 -3.26 2.70
C LEU A 28 5.36 -4.54 3.53
N HIS A 29 5.55 -4.47 4.84
CA HIS A 29 5.29 -5.62 5.72
C HIS A 29 4.18 -5.27 6.70
N CYS A 30 3.09 -6.04 6.67
CA CYS A 30 1.91 -5.85 7.49
C CYS A 30 1.80 -6.93 8.60
N TYR A 31 1.44 -6.53 9.81
CA TYR A 31 1.00 -7.49 10.83
C TYR A 31 -0.43 -7.93 10.55
N THR A 32 -0.71 -9.22 10.73
CA THR A 32 -2.04 -9.78 10.54
C THR A 32 -2.63 -10.20 11.89
N CYS A 33 -3.85 -9.77 12.16
CA CYS A 33 -4.64 -10.12 13.35
C CYS A 33 -6.13 -10.06 13.01
N SER A 34 -6.95 -10.56 13.93
CA SER A 34 -8.39 -10.35 13.86
C SER A 34 -8.96 -10.14 15.26
N PHE A 35 -10.26 -9.88 15.33
CA PHE A 35 -10.92 -9.75 16.63
C PHE A 35 -10.82 -11.05 17.47
N ALA A 36 -10.84 -12.21 16.81
CA ALA A 36 -10.77 -13.51 17.46
C ALA A 36 -9.35 -14.04 17.68
N LYS A 37 -8.32 -13.43 17.07
CA LYS A 37 -6.94 -13.93 17.13
C LYS A 37 -5.94 -12.80 17.34
N PRO A 38 -4.99 -12.96 18.27
CA PRO A 38 -3.93 -11.96 18.47
C PRO A 38 -3.08 -11.82 17.21
N CYS A 39 -2.36 -10.70 17.12
CA CYS A 39 -1.48 -10.45 15.98
C CYS A 39 -0.32 -11.45 15.96
N TYR A 40 0.03 -11.93 14.77
CA TYR A 40 1.22 -12.76 14.60
C TYR A 40 2.49 -11.97 14.94
N ALA A 41 3.48 -12.64 15.53
CA ALA A 41 4.75 -12.01 15.93
C ALA A 41 5.62 -11.58 14.73
N VAL A 42 5.41 -12.18 13.56
CA VAL A 42 6.18 -11.91 12.35
C VAL A 42 5.26 -11.29 11.29
N PRO A 43 5.59 -10.11 10.74
CA PRO A 43 4.78 -9.47 9.73
C PRO A 43 4.93 -10.15 8.37
N THR A 44 3.89 -10.05 7.55
CA THR A 44 3.81 -10.63 6.20
C THR A 44 4.06 -9.56 5.16
N GLU A 45 4.73 -9.92 4.07
CA GLU A 45 4.95 -9.01 2.95
C GLU A 45 3.64 -8.74 2.20
N CYS A 46 3.32 -7.48 1.95
CA CYS A 46 2.15 -7.02 1.19
C CYS A 46 2.54 -6.83 -0.30
N GLN A 47 1.57 -6.89 -1.22
CA GLN A 47 1.82 -6.58 -2.64
C GLN A 47 2.12 -5.08 -2.85
N ASP A 48 2.71 -4.74 -4.00
CA ASP A 48 3.23 -3.39 -4.28
C ASP A 48 2.14 -2.29 -4.23
N ASP A 49 0.87 -2.64 -4.43
CA ASP A 49 -0.30 -1.75 -4.40
C ASP A 49 -1.18 -1.92 -3.14
N GLU A 50 -0.76 -2.75 -2.18
CA GLU A 50 -1.48 -2.99 -0.94
C GLU A 50 -1.06 -2.03 0.19
N ALA A 51 -1.95 -1.82 1.16
CA ALA A 51 -1.70 -0.99 2.33
C ALA A 51 -2.12 -1.71 3.62
N CYS A 52 -1.39 -1.44 4.71
CA CYS A 52 -1.77 -1.91 6.04
C CYS A 52 -3.07 -1.24 6.50
N GLY A 53 -4.08 -2.03 6.83
CA GLY A 53 -5.33 -1.56 7.41
C GLY A 53 -5.47 -1.94 8.88
N ILE A 54 -6.01 -1.03 9.68
CA ILE A 54 -6.44 -1.32 11.06
C ILE A 54 -7.94 -1.05 11.13
N SER A 55 -8.70 -2.05 11.55
CA SER A 55 -10.11 -1.92 11.85
C SER A 55 -10.32 -2.23 13.32
N THR A 56 -11.04 -1.35 14.02
CA THR A 56 -11.38 -1.51 15.42
C THR A 56 -12.90 -1.65 15.55
N GLY A 57 -13.32 -2.62 16.35
CA GLY A 57 -14.71 -2.86 16.69
C GLY A 57 -14.80 -3.27 18.15
N THR A 58 -15.99 -3.19 18.71
CA THR A 58 -16.30 -3.71 20.04
C THR A 58 -17.15 -4.96 19.88
N SER A 59 -16.84 -6.06 20.57
CA SER A 59 -17.78 -7.18 20.64
C SER A 59 -18.94 -6.82 21.56
N GLU A 60 -20.13 -7.31 21.23
CA GLU A 60 -21.20 -7.36 22.21
C GLU A 60 -20.81 -8.31 23.34
N GLN A 61 -21.32 -8.05 24.54
CA GLN A 61 -20.76 -8.29 25.87
C GLN A 61 -20.46 -9.74 26.30
N SER A 62 -20.40 -10.72 25.39
CA SER A 62 -20.25 -12.15 25.70
C SER A 62 -19.14 -12.88 24.93
N GLU A 63 -18.41 -12.22 24.02
CA GLU A 63 -17.21 -12.83 23.44
C GLU A 63 -15.98 -12.57 24.32
N ILE A 64 -15.71 -13.51 25.22
CA ILE A 64 -14.47 -13.55 26.00
C ILE A 64 -13.35 -13.87 25.01
N ILE A 65 -12.58 -12.85 24.61
CA ILE A 65 -11.33 -13.07 23.88
C ILE A 65 -10.32 -13.61 24.90
N GLU A 66 -10.18 -14.94 24.99
CA GLU A 66 -9.10 -15.56 25.77
C GLU A 66 -7.74 -15.09 25.22
N ARG A 67 -6.86 -14.63 26.12
CA ARG A 67 -5.51 -14.17 25.84
C ARG A 67 -4.48 -15.16 26.35
#